data_AF-A0A1G6XX28-F1
#
_entry.id   AF-A0A1G6XX28-F1
#
_cell.length_a   1.000
_cell.length_b   1.000
_cell.length_c   1.000
_cell.angle_alpha   90.00
_cell.angle_beta   90.00
_cell.angle_gamma   90.00
#
_symmetry.space_group_name_H-M   'P 1'
#
loop_
_entity.id
_entity.type
_entity.pdbx_description
1 polymer ?
#
loop_
_entity_poly.entity_id
_entity_poly.type
_entity_poly.pdbx_seq_one_letter_code
_entity_poly.pdbx_strand_id
1 'polypeptide(L)'
;MVQRIKDGKFIYSSNFMPFVPQMRYIRYFEIGDIVKQVRSDLSNGKFDSIQKSIFEERTPEFLFNIENDFWETHNLVDNRKYEKLSEKMRKELDADILKSRDVMFFPEYEIGLISKSVTPYEFRLDKKRYPLKEIYGAASLSGKRGNC
;
A
#
# COMPACT_ATOMS: atom_id res chain seq x y z
N MET A 1 2.92 -3.09 2.12
CA MET A 1 2.81 -3.38 0.68
C MET A 1 1.66 -2.56 0.14
N VAL A 2 1.84 -1.91 -1.02
CA VAL A 2 0.80 -1.07 -1.63
C VAL A 2 0.61 -1.52 -3.08
N GLN A 3 -0.64 -1.79 -3.46
CA GLN A 3 -1.03 -2.06 -4.84
C GLN A 3 -1.84 -0.88 -5.35
N ARG A 4 -1.64 -0.50 -6.62
CA ARG A 4 -2.26 0.70 -7.17
C ARG A 4 -2.69 0.53 -8.61
N ILE A 5 -3.75 1.24 -8.98
CA ILE A 5 -4.23 1.38 -10.35
C ILE A 5 -4.46 2.86 -10.67
N LYS A 6 -4.31 3.22 -11.95
CA LYS A 6 -4.56 4.57 -12.44
C LYS A 6 -5.50 4.53 -13.62
N ASP A 7 -6.36 5.52 -13.74
CA ASP A 7 -7.26 5.71 -14.88
C ASP A 7 -6.85 6.91 -15.78
N GLY A 8 -5.70 7.53 -15.46
CA GLY A 8 -5.17 8.72 -16.12
C GLY A 8 -5.33 9.98 -15.28
N LYS A 9 -6.51 10.20 -14.68
CA LYS A 9 -6.81 11.37 -13.85
C LYS A 9 -6.73 11.08 -12.36
N PHE A 10 -7.06 9.86 -11.97
CA PHE A 10 -7.07 9.40 -10.60
C PHE A 10 -6.10 8.25 -10.40
N ILE A 11 -5.56 8.19 -9.20
CA ILE A 11 -4.80 7.05 -8.70
C ILE A 11 -5.54 6.50 -7.49
N TYR A 12 -5.85 5.21 -7.54
CA TYR A 12 -6.38 4.46 -6.42
C TYR A 12 -5.32 3.49 -5.91
N SER A 13 -5.10 3.47 -4.60
CA SER A 13 -4.14 2.57 -3.96
C SER A 13 -4.75 1.87 -2.75
N SER A 14 -4.45 0.58 -2.61
CA SER A 14 -4.73 -0.22 -1.41
C SER A 14 -3.42 -0.53 -0.68
N ASN A 15 -3.36 -0.18 0.60
CA ASN A 15 -2.24 -0.43 1.50
C ASN A 15 -2.58 -1.59 2.44
N PHE A 16 -1.88 -2.71 2.25
CA PHE A 16 -2.05 -3.92 3.05
C PHE A 16 -1.26 -3.91 4.37
N MET A 17 -0.51 -2.84 4.64
CA MET A 17 0.23 -2.65 5.89
C MET A 17 0.03 -1.24 6.47
N PRO A 18 -1.21 -0.84 6.82
CA PRO A 18 -1.51 0.50 7.31
C PRO A 18 -0.91 0.82 8.68
N PHE A 19 -0.66 -0.22 9.48
CA PHE A 19 0.04 -0.14 10.77
C PHE A 19 1.54 0.20 10.64
N VAL A 20 2.10 0.19 9.42
CA VAL A 20 3.48 0.61 9.17
C VAL A 20 3.47 2.02 8.59
N PRO A 21 4.09 3.01 9.26
CA PRO A 21 4.24 4.36 8.73
C PRO A 21 4.96 4.37 7.39
N GLN A 22 4.74 5.41 6.60
CA GLN A 22 5.46 5.60 5.34
C GLN A 22 6.96 5.74 5.61
N MET A 23 7.32 6.53 6.63
CA MET A 23 8.69 6.75 7.08
C MET A 23 9.05 5.81 8.25
N ARG A 24 9.08 4.51 7.94
CA ARG A 24 9.55 3.47 8.89
C ARG A 24 11.07 3.51 9.04
N TYR A 25 11.57 2.98 10.16
CA TYR A 25 13.01 2.81 10.34
C TYR A 25 13.58 1.86 9.27
N ILE A 26 14.53 2.36 8.49
CA ILE A 26 15.32 1.58 7.54
C ILE A 26 16.77 2.00 7.71
N ARG A 27 17.61 1.09 8.23
CA ARG A 27 19.00 1.38 8.61
C ARG A 27 19.77 2.15 7.53
N TYR A 28 19.59 1.80 6.26
CA TYR A 28 20.25 2.48 5.14
C TYR A 28 19.95 3.99 5.10
N PHE A 29 18.69 4.39 5.31
CA PHE A 29 18.28 5.79 5.30
C PHE A 29 18.75 6.54 6.55
N GLU A 30 18.71 5.89 7.71
CA GLU A 30 19.00 6.50 9.02
C GLU A 30 20.47 6.93 9.18
N ILE A 31 21.37 6.38 8.36
CA ILE A 31 22.78 6.79 8.35
C ILE A 31 22.96 8.17 7.71
N GLY A 32 22.09 8.56 6.77
CA GLY A 32 22.18 9.80 6.02
C GLY A 32 21.79 11.03 6.85
N ASP A 33 22.54 12.12 6.68
CA ASP A 33 22.35 13.34 7.47
C ASP A 33 20.98 14.01 7.24
N ILE A 34 20.41 13.86 6.04
CA ILE A 34 19.05 14.31 5.74
C ILE A 34 18.04 13.68 6.69
N VAL A 35 18.14 12.37 6.92
CA VAL A 35 17.19 11.65 7.77
C VAL A 35 17.40 12.00 9.23
N LYS A 36 18.66 12.17 9.68
CA LYS A 36 18.95 12.67 11.03
C LYS A 36 18.34 14.05 11.27
N GLN A 37 18.46 14.96 10.29
CA GLN A 37 17.86 16.29 10.38
C GLN A 37 16.33 16.20 10.43
N VAL A 38 15.73 15.40 9.56
CA VAL A 38 14.28 15.15 9.55
C VAL A 38 13.79 14.59 10.90
N ARG A 39 14.51 13.64 11.51
CA ARG A 39 14.19 13.10 12.84
C ARG A 39 14.30 14.16 13.93
N SER A 40 15.35 14.99 13.87
CA SER A 40 15.54 16.12 14.79
C SER A 40 14.40 17.13 14.69
N ASP A 41 14.05 17.54 13.47
CA ASP A 41 12.97 18.52 13.24
C ASP A 41 11.60 17.98 13.65
N LEU A 42 11.32 16.69 13.41
CA LEU A 42 10.14 16.01 13.94
C LEU A 42 10.10 16.06 15.47
N SER A 43 11.19 15.71 16.15
CA SER A 43 11.26 15.70 17.62
C SER A 43 11.14 17.08 18.25
N ASN A 44 11.58 18.11 17.53
CA ASN A 44 11.48 19.52 17.94
C ASN A 44 10.15 20.16 17.53
N GLY A 45 9.20 19.39 16.97
CA GLY A 45 7.87 19.89 16.61
C GLY A 45 7.86 20.93 15.49
N LYS A 46 8.84 20.90 14.58
CA LYS A 46 8.96 21.89 13.50
C LYS A 46 8.13 21.57 12.25
N PHE A 47 7.47 20.42 12.21
CA PHE A 47 6.68 19.98 11.06
C PHE A 47 5.24 20.44 11.13
N ASP A 48 4.71 20.82 9.97
CA ASP A 48 3.27 20.96 9.79
C ASP A 48 2.58 19.59 9.73
N SER A 49 1.24 19.60 9.62
CA SER A 49 0.44 18.37 9.57
C SER A 49 0.78 17.47 8.38
N ILE A 50 1.11 18.04 7.22
CA ILE A 50 1.42 17.29 6.01
C ILE A 50 2.78 16.61 6.17
N GLN A 51 3.79 17.36 6.60
CA GLN A 51 5.14 16.84 6.84
C GLN A 51 5.18 15.77 7.93
N LYS A 52 4.32 15.91 8.94
CA LYS A 52 4.20 14.92 10.03
C LYS A 52 3.46 13.64 9.59
N SER A 53 2.51 13.74 8.66
CA SER A 53 1.63 12.62 8.27
C SER A 53 2.39 11.35 7.83
N ILE A 54 3.58 11.48 7.24
CA ILE A 54 4.37 10.33 6.77
C ILE A 54 4.91 9.45 7.91
N PHE A 55 4.94 9.98 9.15
CA PHE A 55 5.37 9.29 10.35
C PHE A 55 4.22 8.62 11.12
N GLU A 56 2.98 8.89 10.71
CA GLU A 56 1.77 8.43 11.38
C GLU A 56 1.24 7.14 10.75
N GLU A 57 0.27 6.51 11.41
CA GLU A 57 -0.45 5.37 10.82
C GLU A 57 -1.13 5.79 9.52
N ARG A 58 -1.13 4.87 8.55
CA ARG A 58 -1.66 5.13 7.22
C ARG A 58 -3.09 4.63 7.10
N THR A 59 -3.88 5.26 6.23
CA THR A 59 -5.16 4.68 5.82
C THR A 59 -4.93 3.41 4.98
N PRO A 60 -5.87 2.44 5.01
CA PRO A 60 -5.78 1.24 4.18
C PRO A 60 -6.03 1.56 2.71
N GLU A 61 -6.71 2.66 2.39
CA GLU A 61 -7.07 3.03 1.03
C GLU A 61 -6.76 4.51 0.76
N PHE A 62 -6.40 4.79 -0.49
CA PHE A 62 -6.11 6.12 -0.99
C PHE A 62 -6.77 6.34 -2.35
N LEU A 63 -7.36 7.51 -2.53
CA LEU A 63 -7.80 8.00 -3.84
C LEU A 63 -7.28 9.42 -4.02
N PHE A 64 -6.49 9.66 -5.06
CA PHE A 64 -5.97 10.98 -5.38
C PHE A 64 -6.38 11.40 -6.79
N ASN A 65 -6.64 12.71 -6.96
CA ASN A 65 -6.85 13.31 -8.28
C ASN A 65 -5.55 13.98 -8.72
N ILE A 66 -4.75 13.29 -9.53
CA ILE A 66 -3.39 13.72 -9.87
C ILE A 66 -3.36 14.92 -10.81
N GLU A 67 -4.45 15.24 -11.50
CA GLU A 67 -4.54 16.46 -12.31
C GLU A 67 -4.61 17.72 -11.43
N ASN A 68 -5.31 17.63 -10.30
CA ASN A 68 -5.53 18.77 -9.40
C ASN A 68 -4.59 18.76 -8.18
N ASP A 69 -4.10 17.59 -7.79
CA ASP A 69 -3.24 17.35 -6.63
C ASP A 69 -2.09 16.43 -7.02
N PHE A 70 -1.10 17.02 -7.69
CA PHE A 70 0.10 16.31 -8.16
C PHE A 70 0.91 15.67 -7.01
N TRP A 71 0.83 16.25 -5.82
CA TRP A 71 1.60 15.82 -4.65
C TRP A 71 0.88 14.78 -3.79
N GLU A 72 -0.31 14.33 -4.17
CA GLU A 72 -1.07 13.30 -3.45
C GLU A 72 -1.29 13.64 -1.97
N THR A 73 -1.60 14.90 -1.69
CA THR A 73 -1.74 15.44 -0.33
C THR A 73 -3.16 15.33 0.22
N HIS A 74 -4.17 15.20 -0.65
CA HIS A 74 -5.58 15.20 -0.28
C HIS A 74 -6.24 13.86 -0.63
N ASN A 75 -6.32 12.96 0.35
CA ASN A 75 -6.98 11.66 0.15
C ASN A 75 -8.51 11.84 0.01
N LEU A 76 -9.06 11.43 -1.12
CA LEU A 76 -10.47 11.55 -1.48
C LEU A 76 -11.30 10.29 -1.14
N VAL A 77 -10.69 9.26 -0.55
CA VAL A 77 -11.35 7.95 -0.39
C VAL A 77 -12.64 8.02 0.44
N ASP A 78 -12.67 8.86 1.48
CA ASP A 78 -13.83 9.05 2.37
C ASP A 78 -14.79 10.14 1.89
N ASN A 79 -14.49 10.78 0.75
CA ASN A 79 -15.33 11.83 0.20
C ASN A 79 -16.51 11.20 -0.56
N ARG A 80 -17.74 11.40 -0.04
CA ARG A 80 -19.00 10.90 -0.62
C ARG A 80 -19.17 11.21 -2.11
N LYS A 81 -18.62 12.33 -2.61
CA LYS A 81 -18.67 12.68 -4.04
C LYS A 81 -17.95 11.65 -4.92
N TYR A 82 -16.91 11.00 -4.39
CA TYR A 82 -16.06 10.06 -5.12
C TYR A 82 -16.32 8.60 -4.77
N GLU A 83 -17.31 8.28 -3.93
CA GLU A 83 -17.61 6.92 -3.46
C GLU A 83 -17.75 5.92 -4.61
N LYS A 84 -18.55 6.24 -5.63
CA LYS A 84 -18.72 5.39 -6.82
C LYS A 84 -17.42 5.17 -7.60
N LEU A 85 -16.54 6.18 -7.65
CA LEU A 85 -15.25 6.08 -8.31
C LEU A 85 -14.30 5.20 -7.49
N SER A 86 -14.20 5.43 -6.18
CA SER A 86 -13.42 4.60 -5.25
C SER A 86 -13.82 3.13 -5.35
N GLU A 87 -15.12 2.83 -5.33
CA GLU A 87 -15.62 1.45 -5.47
C GLU A 87 -15.29 0.82 -6.82
N LYS A 88 -15.40 1.59 -7.90
CA LYS A 88 -15.04 1.13 -9.25
C LYS A 88 -13.56 0.78 -9.31
N MET A 89 -12.68 1.70 -8.92
CA MET A 89 -11.23 1.49 -8.98
C MET A 89 -10.77 0.39 -8.01
N ARG A 90 -11.44 0.24 -6.85
CA ARG A 90 -11.22 -0.89 -5.94
C ARG A 90 -11.47 -2.22 -6.63
N LYS A 91 -12.62 -2.37 -7.29
CA LYS A 91 -12.97 -3.60 -8.03
C LYS A 91 -12.01 -3.86 -9.19
N GLU A 92 -11.57 -2.82 -9.89
CA GLU A 92 -10.59 -2.96 -10.97
C GLU A 92 -9.22 -3.42 -10.43
N LEU A 93 -8.77 -2.86 -9.30
CA LEU A 93 -7.55 -3.30 -8.63
C LEU A 93 -7.65 -4.76 -8.15
N ASP A 94 -8.77 -5.12 -7.50
CA ASP A 94 -9.03 -6.50 -7.05
C ASP A 94 -8.96 -7.49 -8.22
N ALA A 95 -9.60 -7.14 -9.35
CA ALA A 95 -9.59 -7.96 -10.55
C ALA A 95 -8.19 -8.10 -11.15
N ASP A 96 -7.40 -7.02 -11.18
CA ASP A 96 -6.03 -7.03 -11.71
C ASP A 96 -5.09 -7.88 -10.84
N ILE A 97 -5.18 -7.76 -9.52
CA ILE A 97 -4.41 -8.59 -8.57
C ILE A 97 -4.73 -10.08 -8.76
N LEU A 98 -6.01 -10.43 -8.81
CA LEU A 98 -6.44 -11.82 -8.95
C LEU A 98 -6.09 -12.40 -10.32
N LYS A 99 -6.19 -11.60 -11.39
CA LYS A 99 -5.84 -11.98 -12.76
C LYS A 99 -4.34 -12.17 -12.91
N SER A 100 -3.55 -11.23 -12.42
CA SER A 100 -2.08 -11.29 -12.47
C SER A 100 -1.51 -12.37 -11.55
N ARG A 101 -2.27 -12.82 -10.56
CA ARG A 101 -1.80 -13.79 -9.56
C ARG A 101 -0.53 -13.28 -8.87
N ASP A 102 -0.58 -12.05 -8.37
CA ASP A 102 0.56 -11.32 -7.83
C ASP A 102 1.27 -12.12 -6.72
N VAL A 103 2.54 -12.46 -6.91
CA VAL A 103 3.37 -13.22 -5.94
C VAL A 103 3.70 -12.43 -4.68
N MET A 104 3.57 -11.10 -4.72
CA MET A 104 3.98 -10.25 -3.61
C MET A 104 3.15 -10.50 -2.35
N PHE A 105 1.97 -11.12 -2.46
CA PHE A 105 1.18 -11.56 -1.31
C PHE A 105 1.83 -12.70 -0.50
N PHE A 106 2.95 -13.27 -0.95
CA PHE A 106 3.81 -14.08 -0.10
C PHE A 106 4.74 -13.23 0.77
N PRO A 107 4.92 -13.59 2.05
CA PRO A 107 6.03 -13.07 2.84
C PRO A 107 7.38 -13.35 2.18
N GLU A 108 8.35 -12.45 2.36
CA GLU A 108 9.69 -12.57 1.76
C GLU A 108 10.37 -13.91 2.07
N TYR A 109 10.18 -14.43 3.29
CA TYR A 109 10.68 -15.74 3.69
C TYR A 109 10.14 -16.88 2.81
N GLU A 110 8.83 -16.88 2.53
CA GLU A 110 8.18 -17.89 1.68
C GLU A 110 8.68 -17.80 0.23
N ILE A 111 8.84 -16.58 -0.29
CA ILE A 111 9.44 -16.36 -1.61
C ILE A 111 10.86 -16.96 -1.66
N GLY A 112 11.65 -16.76 -0.60
CA GLY A 112 12.99 -17.35 -0.48
C GLY A 112 12.98 -18.89 -0.47
N LEU A 113 12.01 -19.52 0.19
CA LEU A 113 11.85 -20.98 0.19
C LEU A 113 11.42 -21.51 -1.19
N ILE A 114 10.42 -20.88 -1.82
CA ILE A 114 9.95 -21.24 -3.16
C ILE A 114 11.10 -21.19 -4.17
N SER A 115 11.89 -20.12 -4.11
CA SER A 115 13.02 -19.83 -5.00
C SER A 115 14.16 -20.84 -4.93
N LYS A 116 14.19 -21.73 -3.93
CA LYS A 116 15.15 -22.85 -3.89
C LYS A 116 14.84 -23.95 -4.90
N SER A 117 13.60 -24.00 -5.41
CA SER A 117 13.12 -25.10 -6.26
C SER A 117 12.58 -24.63 -7.62
N VAL A 118 11.83 -23.53 -7.64
CA VAL A 118 11.21 -22.95 -8.85
C VAL A 118 11.23 -21.43 -8.73
N THR A 119 11.10 -20.73 -9.86
CA THR A 119 10.97 -19.27 -9.77
C THR A 119 9.60 -18.88 -9.18
N PRO A 120 9.51 -17.76 -8.43
CA PRO A 120 8.22 -17.25 -7.97
C PRO A 120 7.22 -17.02 -9.11
N TYR A 121 7.71 -16.62 -10.29
CA TYR A 121 6.90 -16.45 -11.49
C TYR A 121 6.22 -17.76 -11.92
N GLU A 122 6.95 -18.86 -11.97
CA GLU A 122 6.39 -20.17 -12.30
C GLU A 122 5.46 -20.66 -11.20
N PHE A 123 5.85 -20.45 -9.93
CA PHE A 123 5.04 -20.83 -8.78
C PHE A 123 3.65 -20.20 -8.82
N ARG A 124 3.53 -18.89 -9.13
CA ARG A 124 2.21 -18.26 -9.20
C ARG A 124 1.29 -18.87 -10.25
N LEU A 125 1.81 -19.49 -11.32
CA LEU A 125 0.96 -20.10 -12.36
C LEU A 125 0.24 -21.35 -11.85
N ASP A 126 0.75 -21.99 -10.79
CA ASP A 126 0.13 -23.16 -10.19
C ASP A 126 -1.05 -22.78 -9.29
N LYS A 127 -2.27 -23.08 -9.74
CA LYS A 127 -3.51 -22.78 -9.01
C LYS A 127 -3.69 -23.61 -7.74
N LYS A 128 -3.06 -24.79 -7.65
CA LYS A 128 -3.17 -25.67 -6.48
C LYS A 128 -2.19 -25.24 -5.39
N ARG A 129 -0.95 -24.91 -5.77
CA ARG A 129 0.09 -24.48 -4.83
C ARG A 129 -0.07 -23.02 -4.40
N TYR A 130 -0.69 -22.18 -5.23
CA TYR A 130 -0.93 -20.78 -4.91
C TYR A 130 -2.43 -20.42 -4.84
N PRO A 131 -3.08 -20.60 -3.67
CA PRO A 131 -4.47 -20.23 -3.41
C PRO A 131 -4.59 -18.71 -3.14
N LEU A 132 -4.30 -17.89 -4.16
CA LEU A 132 -4.28 -16.43 -4.02
C LEU A 132 -5.62 -15.86 -3.56
N LYS A 133 -6.76 -16.44 -3.95
CA LYS A 133 -8.06 -15.85 -3.63
C LYS A 133 -8.30 -15.83 -2.12
N GLU A 134 -7.91 -16.90 -1.44
CA GLU A 134 -7.98 -17.06 0.00
C GLU A 134 -6.97 -16.14 0.71
N ILE A 135 -5.73 -16.11 0.23
CA ILE A 135 -4.66 -15.24 0.76
C ILE A 135 -5.06 -13.76 0.61
N TYR A 136 -5.53 -13.38 -0.57
CA TYR A 136 -6.02 -12.03 -0.86
C TYR A 136 -7.23 -11.68 0.02
N GLY A 137 -8.16 -12.61 0.20
CA GLY A 137 -9.32 -12.43 1.08
C GLY A 137 -8.88 -12.00 2.48
N ALA A 138 -7.93 -12.72 3.08
CA ALA A 138 -7.37 -12.36 4.38
C ALA A 138 -6.61 -11.02 4.33
N ALA A 139 -5.73 -10.82 3.34
CA ALA A 139 -4.94 -9.61 3.21
C ALA A 139 -5.82 -8.35 3.05
N SER A 140 -6.93 -8.45 2.32
CA SER A 140 -7.87 -7.34 2.05
C SER A 140 -8.61 -6.83 3.28
N LEU A 141 -8.55 -7.56 4.40
CA LEU A 141 -9.08 -7.15 5.70
C LEU A 141 -8.06 -6.36 6.53
N SER A 142 -6.78 -6.37 6.16
CA SER A 142 -5.72 -5.69 6.89
C SER A 142 -5.99 -4.18 6.99
N GLY A 143 -6.05 -3.68 8.22
CA GLY A 143 -6.31 -2.27 8.52
C GLY A 143 -7.75 -1.80 8.41
N LYS A 144 -8.68 -2.67 8.01
CA LYS A 144 -10.11 -2.37 8.10
C LYS A 144 -10.55 -2.56 9.54
N ARG A 145 -10.95 -1.48 10.19
CA ARG A 145 -11.55 -1.52 11.53
C ARG A 145 -13.05 -1.76 11.35
N GLY A 146 -13.62 -2.70 12.10
CA GLY A 146 -15.07 -2.83 12.19
C GLY A 146 -15.65 -1.58 12.84
N ASN A 147 -16.83 -1.15 12.38
CA ASN A 147 -17.59 -0.17 13.13
C ASN A 147 -18.07 -0.86 14.42
N CYS A 148 -17.44 -0.53 15.55
CA CYS A 148 -17.96 -0.86 16.87
C CYS A 148 -19.09 0.10 17.25
#